data_AF-A0A1W6MJA9-F1
#
_entry.id   AF-A0A1W6MJA9-F1
#
_cell.length_a   1.000
_cell.length_b   1.000
_cell.length_c   1.000
_cell.angle_alpha   90.00
_cell.angle_beta   90.00
_cell.angle_gamma   90.00
#
_symmetry.space_group_name_H-M   'P 1'
#
loop_
_entity.id
_entity.type
_entity.pdbx_description
1 polymer ?
#
loop_
_entity_poly.entity_id
_entity_poly.type
_entity_poly.pdbx_seq_one_letter_code
_entity_poly.pdbx_strand_id
1 'polypeptide(L)'
;MKKAIYLLIASILILHGCTNQDLDDNKLAVDEIVQKDSELFEQLKKVAASEPGDGDLIIDDQISCISFVYPIGIYTVDSQGIAINLTALYSNQGLSDFLDSLSPTDEISISYPIESNLSNGTALNITNNEELKESIDTCIEEQKEEIVSACNGIFAAGEVCYWKVGYTFEGSNDFLGAELDGRGVTSLEYGTLNTTGTWNALFIEDDLFINLNFLNAGAAGDYLNKNWKVIEYNQELFVLENENDELILNRYCTSDGDDCFNLTFEECELDATPGVAEFVLGDYTSCILEILRYDEDDYEVSYFLSAADSQNEVNPLDDQSVYNNTLPEEEIFVNVLNLESNEIERLSIALIANDCE
;
A
#
# COMPACT_ATOMS: atom_id res chain seq x y z
N MET A 1 -14.83 -95.75 57.05
CA MET A 1 -15.85 -94.79 56.58
C MET A 1 -15.16 -93.52 56.13
N LYS A 2 -15.26 -93.14 54.86
CA LYS A 2 -15.19 -91.74 54.37
C LYS A 2 -15.68 -91.76 52.92
N LYS A 3 -16.89 -91.24 52.72
CA LYS A 3 -17.57 -91.13 51.42
C LYS A 3 -16.99 -89.92 50.69
N ALA A 4 -16.65 -90.10 49.42
CA ALA A 4 -16.42 -89.01 48.48
C ALA A 4 -17.77 -88.53 47.93
N ILE A 5 -18.00 -87.21 47.94
CA ILE A 5 -19.09 -86.55 47.22
C ILE A 5 -18.45 -85.35 46.52
N TYR A 6 -18.49 -85.37 45.19
CA TYR A 6 -18.13 -84.25 44.33
C TYR A 6 -19.28 -83.24 44.33
N LEU A 7 -18.97 -81.96 44.54
CA LEU A 7 -19.94 -80.88 44.42
C LEU A 7 -19.55 -79.97 43.25
N LEU A 8 -20.45 -79.93 42.27
CA LEU A 8 -20.43 -79.08 41.08
C LEU A 8 -20.76 -77.64 41.53
N ILE A 9 -19.88 -76.67 41.28
CA ILE A 9 -20.18 -75.25 41.49
C ILE A 9 -20.41 -74.61 40.12
N ALA A 10 -21.67 -74.24 39.88
CA ALA A 10 -22.11 -73.55 38.68
C ALA A 10 -21.67 -72.08 38.74
N SER A 11 -20.99 -71.63 37.67
CA SER A 11 -20.63 -70.23 37.43
C SER A 11 -21.88 -69.45 37.00
N ILE A 12 -22.34 -68.54 37.86
CA ILE A 12 -23.39 -67.57 37.54
C ILE A 12 -22.69 -66.33 36.96
N LEU A 13 -22.75 -66.18 35.64
CA LEU A 13 -22.44 -64.92 34.96
C LEU A 13 -23.59 -63.94 35.21
N ILE A 14 -23.33 -62.93 36.04
CA ILE A 14 -24.22 -61.77 36.19
C ILE A 14 -23.92 -60.84 35.00
N LEU A 15 -24.77 -60.91 33.99
CA LEU A 15 -24.87 -59.87 32.97
C LEU A 15 -25.34 -58.59 33.67
N HIS A 16 -24.43 -57.64 33.89
CA HIS A 16 -24.81 -56.28 34.18
C HIS A 16 -25.33 -55.70 32.86
N GLY A 17 -26.66 -55.65 32.73
CA GLY A 17 -27.29 -54.89 31.65
C GLY A 17 -26.88 -53.44 31.81
N CYS A 18 -26.28 -52.86 30.77
CA CYS A 18 -26.23 -51.41 30.63
C CYS A 18 -27.68 -50.91 30.67
N THR A 19 -27.95 -49.98 31.58
CA THR A 19 -29.11 -49.11 31.46
C THR A 19 -28.99 -48.39 30.13
N ASN A 20 -29.96 -48.58 29.24
CA ASN A 20 -30.13 -47.73 28.07
C ASN A 20 -30.29 -46.30 28.58
N GLN A 21 -29.23 -45.51 28.42
CA GLN A 21 -29.26 -44.07 28.62
C GLN A 21 -30.00 -43.50 27.41
N ASP A 22 -31.04 -42.71 27.68
CA ASP A 22 -31.92 -42.15 26.65
C ASP A 22 -31.11 -41.38 25.59
N LEU A 23 -31.27 -41.80 24.33
CA LEU A 23 -30.74 -41.15 23.12
C LEU A 23 -31.68 -40.00 22.70
N ASP A 24 -31.91 -39.01 23.56
CA ASP A 24 -32.81 -37.89 23.23
C ASP A 24 -32.39 -36.55 23.84
N ASP A 25 -31.10 -36.23 23.78
CA ASP A 25 -30.58 -34.86 23.90
C ASP A 25 -29.39 -34.70 22.92
N ASN A 26 -29.68 -34.81 21.62
CA ASN A 26 -28.69 -34.80 20.54
C ASN A 26 -28.20 -33.37 20.21
N LYS A 27 -27.93 -32.56 21.23
CA LYS A 27 -27.38 -31.21 21.09
C LYS A 27 -25.85 -31.28 21.17
N LEU A 28 -25.19 -30.95 20.07
CA LEU A 28 -23.74 -30.80 20.05
C LEU A 28 -23.40 -29.42 20.63
N ALA A 29 -22.93 -29.40 21.87
CA ALA A 29 -22.24 -28.23 22.41
C ALA A 29 -20.84 -28.17 21.79
N VAL A 30 -20.44 -27.00 21.32
CA VAL A 30 -19.10 -26.73 20.80
C VAL A 30 -18.42 -25.67 21.66
N ASP A 31 -17.15 -25.90 21.99
CA ASP A 31 -16.41 -25.06 22.94
C ASP A 31 -15.60 -23.96 22.22
N GLU A 32 -15.20 -24.18 20.97
CA GLU A 32 -14.36 -23.28 20.16
C GLU A 32 -15.22 -22.26 19.38
N ILE A 33 -15.80 -21.30 20.09
CA ILE A 33 -16.64 -20.25 19.50
C ILE A 33 -15.79 -19.09 18.97
N VAL A 34 -16.07 -18.67 17.74
CA VAL A 34 -15.51 -17.46 17.10
C VAL A 34 -16.62 -16.42 16.99
N GLN A 35 -16.46 -15.33 17.73
CA GLN A 35 -17.39 -14.20 17.74
C GLN A 35 -17.12 -13.28 16.55
N LYS A 36 -18.16 -12.64 15.99
CA LYS A 36 -17.99 -11.79 14.80
C LYS A 36 -17.15 -10.54 15.05
N ASP A 37 -17.11 -10.03 16.27
CA ASP A 37 -16.26 -8.90 16.68
C ASP A 37 -14.87 -9.35 17.19
N SER A 38 -14.56 -10.65 17.11
CA SER A 38 -13.23 -11.15 17.44
C SER A 38 -12.24 -10.91 16.30
N GLU A 39 -10.98 -10.72 16.69
CA GLU A 39 -9.87 -10.58 15.76
C GLU A 39 -9.73 -11.80 14.82
N LEU A 40 -9.96 -13.01 15.35
CA LEU A 40 -9.91 -14.24 14.55
C LEU A 40 -10.97 -14.26 13.44
N PHE A 41 -12.15 -13.67 13.67
CA PHE A 41 -13.19 -13.58 12.64
C PHE A 41 -12.75 -12.67 11.48
N GLU A 42 -12.20 -11.50 11.80
CA GLU A 42 -11.67 -10.58 10.78
C GLU A 42 -10.48 -11.17 10.04
N GLN A 43 -9.61 -11.91 10.72
CA GLN A 43 -8.52 -12.66 10.10
C GLN A 43 -9.03 -13.73 9.12
N LEU A 44 -10.07 -14.48 9.50
CA LEU A 44 -10.69 -15.45 8.61
C LEU A 44 -11.28 -14.79 7.37
N LYS A 45 -11.86 -13.59 7.50
CA LYS A 45 -12.33 -12.81 6.36
C LYS A 45 -11.17 -12.40 5.45
N LYS A 46 -10.08 -11.86 6.02
CA LYS A 46 -8.89 -11.46 5.25
C LYS A 46 -8.28 -12.65 4.49
N VAL A 47 -8.09 -13.80 5.15
CA VAL A 47 -7.59 -15.04 4.49
C VAL A 47 -8.55 -15.55 3.42
N ALA A 48 -9.87 -15.46 3.64
CA ALA A 48 -10.87 -15.92 2.69
C ALA A 48 -11.01 -15.00 1.46
N ALA A 49 -10.72 -13.71 1.63
CA ALA A 49 -10.70 -12.73 0.54
C ALA A 49 -9.44 -12.84 -0.33
N SER A 50 -8.35 -13.43 0.19
CA SER A 50 -7.12 -13.60 -0.57
C SER A 50 -7.25 -14.67 -1.66
N GLU A 51 -7.00 -14.27 -2.91
CA GLU A 51 -6.87 -15.18 -4.04
C GLU A 51 -5.39 -15.55 -4.28
N PRO A 52 -5.05 -16.85 -4.43
CA PRO A 52 -3.71 -17.22 -4.83
C PRO A 52 -3.45 -16.82 -6.30
N GLY A 53 -2.61 -15.81 -6.51
CA GLY A 53 -1.99 -15.55 -7.82
C GLY A 53 -2.39 -14.26 -8.53
N ASP A 54 -2.96 -13.27 -7.84
CA ASP A 54 -2.93 -11.90 -8.38
C ASP A 54 -1.51 -11.35 -8.18
N GLY A 55 -0.71 -11.41 -9.24
CA GLY A 55 0.73 -11.14 -9.22
C GLY A 55 1.10 -9.67 -9.13
N ASP A 56 0.20 -8.84 -8.60
CA ASP A 56 0.41 -7.42 -8.47
C ASP A 56 0.88 -7.11 -7.05
N LEU A 57 2.01 -6.40 -6.94
CA LEU A 57 2.55 -5.90 -5.67
C LEU A 57 1.70 -4.72 -5.19
N ILE A 58 0.39 -4.93 -5.08
CA ILE A 58 -0.52 -3.95 -4.49
C ILE A 58 -0.44 -4.14 -2.99
N ILE A 59 -0.24 -3.02 -2.28
CA ILE A 59 -0.40 -2.94 -0.83
C ILE A 59 -1.89 -3.18 -0.53
N ASP A 60 -2.33 -4.43 -0.59
CA ASP A 60 -3.65 -4.82 -0.12
C ASP A 60 -3.51 -5.56 1.21
N ASP A 61 -4.50 -5.39 2.08
CA ASP A 61 -4.68 -6.00 3.40
C ASP A 61 -4.87 -7.54 3.34
N GLN A 62 -4.41 -8.17 2.26
CA GLN A 62 -4.56 -9.60 1.97
C GLN A 62 -3.54 -10.44 2.73
N ILE A 63 -4.05 -11.48 3.40
CA ILE A 63 -3.25 -12.51 4.06
C ILE A 63 -3.07 -13.68 3.10
N SER A 64 -2.04 -13.60 2.25
CA SER A 64 -1.74 -14.64 1.25
C SER A 64 -0.77 -15.71 1.77
N CYS A 65 -0.19 -15.52 2.95
CA CYS A 65 0.87 -16.38 3.48
C CYS A 65 0.39 -17.72 4.07
N ILE A 66 -0.92 -17.90 4.22
CA ILE A 66 -1.56 -19.13 4.71
C ILE A 66 -2.74 -19.51 3.83
N SER A 67 -2.83 -20.78 3.46
CA SER A 67 -3.88 -21.31 2.58
C SER A 67 -4.55 -22.51 3.24
N PHE A 68 -5.88 -22.48 3.39
CA PHE A 68 -6.63 -23.61 3.95
C PHE A 68 -6.74 -24.77 2.97
N VAL A 69 -6.56 -25.99 3.49
CA VAL A 69 -6.83 -27.23 2.75
C VAL A 69 -8.31 -27.57 2.91
N TYR A 70 -9.05 -27.41 1.82
CA TYR A 70 -10.48 -27.71 1.77
C TYR A 70 -10.75 -29.21 1.54
N PRO A 71 -11.89 -29.73 2.03
CA PRO A 71 -12.99 -29.00 2.65
C PRO A 71 -12.79 -28.71 4.14
N ILE A 72 -13.32 -27.57 4.60
CA ILE A 72 -13.43 -27.22 6.02
C ILE A 72 -14.90 -27.21 6.45
N GLY A 73 -15.18 -27.68 7.66
CA GLY A 73 -16.53 -27.64 8.24
C GLY A 73 -16.67 -26.46 9.20
N ILE A 74 -17.76 -25.70 9.08
CA ILE A 74 -18.09 -24.63 10.02
C ILE A 74 -19.50 -24.84 10.58
N TYR A 75 -19.60 -24.85 11.90
CA TYR A 75 -20.86 -24.81 12.62
C TYR A 75 -21.35 -23.36 12.76
N THR A 76 -22.64 -23.16 12.54
CA THR A 76 -23.36 -21.99 13.08
C THR A 76 -23.90 -22.38 14.45
N VAL A 77 -23.76 -21.51 15.45
CA VAL A 77 -24.10 -21.81 16.85
C VAL A 77 -25.11 -20.81 17.39
N ASP A 78 -25.91 -21.24 18.35
CA ASP A 78 -26.80 -20.35 19.10
C ASP A 78 -26.06 -19.64 20.25
N SER A 79 -26.74 -18.71 20.92
CA SER A 79 -26.22 -17.95 22.07
C SER A 79 -25.79 -18.79 23.29
N GLN A 80 -25.97 -20.12 23.27
CA GLN A 80 -25.56 -21.04 24.32
C GLN A 80 -24.43 -21.98 23.85
N GLY A 81 -23.84 -21.74 22.66
CA GLY A 81 -22.78 -22.56 22.09
C GLY A 81 -23.27 -23.90 21.55
N ILE A 82 -24.56 -24.04 21.25
CA ILE A 82 -25.12 -25.26 20.67
C ILE A 82 -25.13 -25.15 19.14
N ALA A 83 -24.55 -26.12 18.46
CA ALA A 83 -24.52 -26.16 17.00
C ALA A 83 -25.94 -26.31 16.40
N ILE A 84 -26.27 -25.39 15.50
CA ILE A 84 -27.54 -25.34 14.76
C ILE A 84 -27.40 -26.07 13.42
N ASN A 85 -26.35 -25.76 12.66
CA ASN A 85 -26.09 -26.32 11.34
C ASN A 85 -24.57 -26.45 11.09
N LEU A 86 -24.16 -27.51 10.38
CA LEU A 86 -22.80 -27.71 9.88
C LEU A 86 -22.76 -27.48 8.37
N THR A 87 -21.95 -26.51 7.93
CA THR A 87 -21.72 -26.21 6.52
C THR A 87 -20.33 -26.68 6.13
N ALA A 88 -20.23 -27.48 5.06
CA ALA A 88 -18.95 -27.84 4.44
C ALA A 88 -18.61 -26.83 3.34
N LEU A 89 -17.43 -26.23 3.44
CA LEU A 89 -16.90 -25.24 2.51
C LEU A 89 -15.79 -25.87 1.68
N TYR A 90 -15.66 -25.45 0.43
CA TYR A 90 -14.77 -26.10 -0.55
C TYR A 90 -13.75 -25.16 -1.22
N SER A 91 -13.77 -23.87 -0.88
CA SER A 91 -12.86 -22.85 -1.42
C SER A 91 -12.86 -21.60 -0.53
N ASN A 92 -11.84 -20.74 -0.70
CA ASN A 92 -11.77 -19.41 -0.09
C ASN A 92 -12.99 -18.57 -0.43
N GLN A 93 -13.41 -18.55 -1.70
CA GLN A 93 -14.66 -17.89 -2.10
C GLN A 93 -15.87 -18.42 -1.31
N GLY A 94 -15.98 -19.75 -1.14
CA GLY A 94 -17.08 -20.33 -0.38
C GLY A 94 -17.04 -19.95 1.10
N LEU A 95 -15.85 -19.83 1.69
CA LEU A 95 -15.65 -19.32 3.04
C LEU A 95 -16.03 -17.85 3.15
N SER A 96 -15.56 -17.01 2.23
CA SER A 96 -15.87 -15.58 2.18
C SER A 96 -17.38 -15.35 2.07
N ASP A 97 -18.04 -15.99 1.10
CA ASP A 97 -19.49 -15.95 0.91
C ASP A 97 -20.25 -16.39 2.17
N PHE A 98 -19.76 -17.44 2.85
CA PHE A 98 -20.36 -17.93 4.08
C PHE A 98 -20.25 -16.89 5.20
N LEU A 99 -19.06 -16.35 5.45
CA LEU A 99 -18.82 -15.36 6.51
C LEU A 99 -19.63 -14.08 6.31
N ASP A 100 -19.75 -13.61 5.07
CA ASP A 100 -20.55 -12.42 4.71
C ASP A 100 -22.06 -12.66 4.81
N SER A 101 -22.51 -13.92 4.66
CA SER A 101 -23.93 -14.29 4.78
C SER A 101 -24.44 -14.33 6.22
N LEU A 102 -23.55 -14.35 7.21
CA LEU A 102 -23.90 -14.48 8.64
C LEU A 102 -24.67 -13.25 9.12
N SER A 103 -25.72 -13.47 9.91
CA SER A 103 -26.42 -12.40 10.60
C SER A 103 -25.54 -11.73 11.67
N PRO A 104 -25.84 -10.50 12.14
CA PRO A 104 -25.06 -9.84 13.19
C PRO A 104 -25.03 -10.58 14.53
N THR A 105 -25.97 -11.50 14.76
CA THR A 105 -26.06 -12.29 16.00
C THR A 105 -25.57 -13.73 15.84
N ASP A 106 -25.16 -14.12 14.63
CA ASP A 106 -24.65 -15.46 14.39
C ASP A 106 -23.22 -15.55 14.93
N GLU A 107 -22.93 -16.64 15.61
CA GLU A 107 -21.56 -17.04 15.98
C GLU A 107 -21.21 -18.32 15.21
N ILE A 108 -19.91 -18.58 15.06
CA ILE A 108 -19.43 -19.77 14.37
C ILE A 108 -18.49 -20.60 15.24
N SER A 109 -18.34 -21.87 14.88
CA SER A 109 -17.29 -22.73 15.42
C SER A 109 -16.72 -23.59 14.30
N ILE A 110 -15.40 -23.70 14.24
CA ILE A 110 -14.73 -24.50 13.21
C ILE A 110 -14.73 -25.96 13.64
N SER A 111 -15.03 -26.85 12.70
CA SER A 111 -14.95 -28.29 12.91
C SER A 111 -13.51 -28.76 12.81
N TYR A 112 -12.75 -28.54 13.88
CA TYR A 112 -11.35 -28.97 13.99
C TYR A 112 -11.19 -30.51 13.98
N PRO A 113 -10.02 -31.01 13.58
CA PRO A 113 -8.87 -30.26 13.07
C PRO A 113 -9.07 -29.78 11.61
N ILE A 114 -8.35 -28.72 11.23
CA ILE A 114 -8.22 -28.27 9.84
C ILE A 114 -6.74 -28.32 9.42
N GLU A 115 -6.50 -28.49 8.12
CA GLU A 115 -5.17 -28.43 7.54
C GLU A 115 -4.97 -27.10 6.80
N SER A 116 -3.76 -26.55 6.84
CA SER A 116 -3.36 -25.38 6.05
C SER A 116 -1.94 -25.55 5.50
N ASN A 117 -1.58 -24.77 4.49
CA ASN A 117 -0.21 -24.66 3.98
C ASN A 117 0.27 -23.22 4.10
N LEU A 118 1.51 -23.04 4.57
CA LEU A 118 2.21 -21.75 4.51
C LEU A 118 2.79 -21.49 3.10
N SER A 119 3.17 -20.26 2.79
CA SER A 119 3.80 -19.86 1.50
C SER A 119 4.98 -20.74 1.11
N ASN A 120 5.74 -21.21 2.10
CA ASN A 120 6.91 -22.08 1.90
C ASN A 120 6.57 -23.56 1.65
N GLY A 121 5.28 -23.92 1.60
CA GLY A 121 4.77 -25.29 1.40
C GLY A 121 4.72 -26.15 2.66
N THR A 122 5.01 -25.58 3.84
CA THR A 122 4.87 -26.28 5.13
C THR A 122 3.40 -26.51 5.45
N ALA A 123 3.02 -27.77 5.66
CA ALA A 123 1.68 -28.13 6.10
C ALA A 123 1.54 -27.96 7.62
N LEU A 124 0.46 -27.31 8.05
CA LEU A 124 0.06 -27.16 9.45
C LEU A 124 -1.22 -27.95 9.70
N ASN A 125 -1.33 -28.53 10.90
CA ASN A 125 -2.53 -29.17 11.40
C ASN A 125 -3.01 -28.41 12.63
N ILE A 126 -4.12 -27.69 12.48
CA ILE A 126 -4.65 -26.73 13.44
C ILE A 126 -5.82 -27.38 14.19
N THR A 127 -5.79 -27.33 15.52
CA THR A 127 -6.72 -28.12 16.36
C THR A 127 -7.70 -27.30 17.20
N ASN A 128 -7.52 -25.99 17.29
CA ASN A 128 -8.37 -25.07 18.07
C ASN A 128 -8.22 -23.62 17.58
N ASN A 129 -9.02 -22.69 18.15
CA ASN A 129 -9.02 -21.28 17.77
C ASN A 129 -7.70 -20.56 18.12
N GLU A 130 -7.05 -20.94 19.23
CA GLU A 130 -5.78 -20.34 19.66
C GLU A 130 -4.66 -20.66 18.66
N GLU A 131 -4.50 -21.93 18.28
CA GLU A 131 -3.54 -22.37 17.26
C GLU A 131 -3.83 -21.74 15.90
N LEU A 132 -5.10 -21.59 15.53
CA LEU A 132 -5.48 -20.94 14.26
C LEU A 132 -5.07 -19.47 14.26
N LYS A 133 -5.40 -18.75 15.33
CA LYS A 133 -5.02 -17.35 15.48
C LYS A 133 -3.50 -17.18 15.46
N GLU A 134 -2.77 -17.96 16.25
CA GLU A 134 -1.31 -17.90 16.29
C GLU A 134 -0.67 -18.19 14.92
N SER A 135 -1.23 -19.15 14.17
CA SER A 135 -0.78 -19.48 12.82
C SER A 135 -0.99 -18.33 11.84
N ILE A 136 -2.14 -17.65 11.91
CA ILE A 136 -2.43 -16.49 11.06
C ILE A 136 -1.58 -15.28 11.47
N ASP A 137 -1.46 -14.99 12.77
CA ASP A 137 -0.64 -13.90 13.30
C ASP A 137 0.82 -14.03 12.84
N THR A 138 1.41 -15.22 13.02
CA THR A 138 2.79 -15.49 12.61
C THR A 138 2.98 -15.30 11.10
N CYS A 139 2.02 -15.77 10.31
CA CYS A 139 1.99 -15.58 8.86
C CYS A 139 1.98 -14.09 8.50
N ILE A 140 1.09 -13.29 9.09
CA ILE A 140 1.00 -11.84 8.84
C ILE A 140 2.33 -11.16 9.14
N GLU A 141 2.95 -11.45 10.29
CA GLU A 141 4.21 -10.82 10.67
C GLU A 141 5.36 -11.20 9.71
N GLU A 142 5.46 -12.47 9.29
CA GLU A 142 6.44 -12.90 8.29
C GLU A 142 6.20 -12.21 6.93
N GLN A 143 4.93 -12.08 6.50
CA GLN A 143 4.56 -11.38 5.27
C GLN A 143 4.93 -9.90 5.33
N LYS A 144 4.68 -9.23 6.48
CA LYS A 144 5.07 -7.83 6.71
C LYS A 144 6.59 -7.65 6.60
N GLU A 145 7.39 -8.57 7.13
CA GLU A 145 8.84 -8.55 6.98
C GLU A 145 9.29 -8.68 5.52
N GLU A 146 8.65 -9.55 4.72
CA GLU A 146 8.93 -9.70 3.29
C GLU A 146 8.60 -8.43 2.50
N ILE A 147 7.44 -7.80 2.76
CA ILE A 147 7.02 -6.55 2.14
C ILE A 147 8.01 -5.42 2.46
N VAL A 148 8.39 -5.27 3.74
CA VAL A 148 9.38 -4.27 4.17
C VAL A 148 10.72 -4.51 3.47
N SER A 149 11.15 -5.77 3.36
CA SER A 149 12.39 -6.13 2.65
C SER A 149 12.34 -5.76 1.17
N ALA A 150 11.22 -6.03 0.49
CA ALA A 150 11.02 -5.68 -0.91
C ALA A 150 10.99 -4.15 -1.12
N CYS A 151 10.22 -3.42 -0.30
CA CYS A 151 10.16 -1.97 -0.32
C CYS A 151 11.55 -1.36 -0.08
N ASN A 152 12.29 -1.86 0.92
CA ASN A 152 13.65 -1.41 1.19
C ASN A 152 14.58 -1.65 -0.02
N GLY A 153 14.46 -2.81 -0.67
CA GLY A 153 15.24 -3.15 -1.85
C GLY A 153 15.00 -2.20 -3.03
N ILE A 154 13.75 -1.77 -3.22
CA ILE A 154 13.37 -0.82 -4.27
C ILE A 154 13.83 0.59 -3.92
N PHE A 155 13.53 1.07 -2.71
CA PHE A 155 13.85 2.43 -2.28
C PHE A 155 15.37 2.67 -2.20
N ALA A 156 16.17 1.61 -1.96
CA ALA A 156 17.64 1.68 -1.93
C ALA A 156 18.32 2.34 -3.15
N ALA A 157 17.59 2.53 -4.26
CA ALA A 157 17.95 3.14 -5.55
C ALA A 157 19.16 2.51 -6.29
N GLY A 158 20.19 2.05 -5.59
CA GLY A 158 21.43 1.52 -6.16
C GLY A 158 22.47 2.61 -6.44
N GLU A 159 23.71 2.23 -6.77
CA GLU A 159 24.83 3.19 -6.89
C GLU A 159 24.70 4.21 -8.04
N VAL A 160 23.78 3.99 -8.97
CA VAL A 160 23.61 4.81 -10.19
C VAL A 160 22.24 5.47 -10.28
N CYS A 161 21.38 5.26 -9.29
CA CYS A 161 20.07 5.89 -9.26
C CYS A 161 19.86 6.69 -7.98
N TYR A 162 18.94 7.64 -8.06
CA TYR A 162 18.45 8.43 -6.96
C TYR A 162 16.95 8.71 -7.19
N TRP A 163 16.29 9.20 -6.15
CA TRP A 163 14.91 9.66 -6.19
C TRP A 163 14.88 11.16 -6.31
N LYS A 164 14.01 11.72 -7.16
CA LYS A 164 13.68 13.15 -7.11
C LYS A 164 12.25 13.30 -6.59
N VAL A 165 12.02 14.32 -5.78
CA VAL A 165 10.67 14.79 -5.45
C VAL A 165 9.98 15.18 -6.77
N GLY A 166 8.91 14.48 -7.10
CA GLY A 166 8.09 14.72 -8.28
C GLY A 166 7.03 15.79 -8.04
N TYR A 167 6.37 16.20 -9.12
CA TYR A 167 5.27 17.14 -9.07
C TYR A 167 3.99 16.47 -8.56
N THR A 168 3.24 17.14 -7.69
CA THR A 168 1.92 16.73 -7.22
C THR A 168 0.87 17.80 -7.53
N PHE A 169 -0.34 17.35 -7.90
CA PHE A 169 -1.52 18.21 -8.02
C PHE A 169 -2.32 18.34 -6.71
N GLU A 170 -2.05 17.47 -5.73
CA GLU A 170 -2.81 17.33 -4.49
C GLU A 170 -2.10 17.93 -3.27
N GLY A 171 -0.88 18.46 -3.43
CA GLY A 171 -0.05 18.96 -2.34
C GLY A 171 0.83 20.17 -2.68
N SER A 172 1.83 20.41 -1.84
CA SER A 172 2.83 21.46 -2.06
C SER A 172 3.95 20.97 -2.97
N ASN A 173 4.43 21.85 -3.85
CA ASN A 173 5.58 21.61 -4.73
C ASN A 173 6.83 22.40 -4.29
N ASP A 174 6.88 22.88 -3.03
CA ASP A 174 7.99 23.70 -2.49
C ASP A 174 9.38 23.05 -2.63
N PHE A 175 9.44 21.72 -2.67
CA PHE A 175 10.69 20.94 -2.77
C PHE A 175 10.75 20.09 -4.04
N LEU A 176 9.98 20.45 -5.07
CA LEU A 176 10.05 19.80 -6.39
C LEU A 176 11.49 19.72 -6.89
N GLY A 177 11.91 18.53 -7.30
CA GLY A 177 13.26 18.26 -7.79
C GLY A 177 14.31 17.99 -6.72
N ALA A 178 13.98 18.07 -5.43
CA ALA A 178 14.91 17.69 -4.37
C ALA A 178 15.34 16.22 -4.54
N GLU A 179 16.65 15.97 -4.43
CA GLU A 179 17.24 14.67 -4.74
C GLU A 179 17.56 13.89 -3.45
N LEU A 180 17.20 12.61 -3.46
CA LEU A 180 17.47 11.65 -2.40
C LEU A 180 18.22 10.45 -2.98
N ASP A 181 19.41 10.14 -2.49
CA ASP A 181 20.21 9.02 -3.02
C ASP A 181 19.63 7.62 -2.74
N GLY A 182 18.53 7.53 -1.99
CA GLY A 182 17.82 6.29 -1.66
C GLY A 182 18.56 5.34 -0.73
N ARG A 183 19.81 5.58 -0.30
CA ARG A 183 20.57 4.62 0.54
C ARG A 183 20.15 4.69 1.99
N GLY A 184 20.21 3.60 2.77
CA GLY A 184 19.71 3.61 4.16
C GLY A 184 20.28 4.72 5.05
N VAL A 185 21.55 5.06 4.86
CA VAL A 185 22.07 6.41 5.18
C VAL A 185 22.01 7.21 3.89
N THR A 186 21.14 8.21 3.85
CA THR A 186 20.81 8.94 2.63
C THR A 186 21.35 10.37 2.67
N SER A 187 21.38 11.02 1.51
CA SER A 187 21.56 12.47 1.38
C SER A 187 20.32 13.12 0.79
N LEU A 188 20.06 14.35 1.21
CA LEU A 188 19.07 15.24 0.59
C LEU A 188 19.82 16.42 -0.02
N GLU A 189 19.62 16.65 -1.32
CA GLU A 189 20.17 17.78 -2.05
C GLU A 189 19.03 18.62 -2.66
N TYR A 190 19.04 19.94 -2.42
CA TYR A 190 18.08 20.88 -2.98
C TYR A 190 18.66 22.30 -3.01
N GLY A 191 18.99 22.79 -4.21
CA GLY A 191 19.68 24.07 -4.38
C GLY A 191 21.02 24.10 -3.62
N THR A 192 21.12 24.93 -2.57
CA THR A 192 22.32 24.99 -1.72
C THR A 192 22.26 24.07 -0.49
N LEU A 193 21.10 23.47 -0.22
CA LEU A 193 20.96 22.48 0.84
C LEU A 193 21.62 21.19 0.38
N ASN A 194 22.58 20.72 1.17
CA ASN A 194 23.12 19.37 1.08
C ASN A 194 23.26 18.85 2.52
N THR A 195 22.53 17.81 2.85
CA THR A 195 22.56 17.21 4.18
C THR A 195 22.40 15.71 4.13
N THR A 196 22.69 15.05 5.25
CA THR A 196 22.51 13.61 5.41
C THR A 196 21.30 13.29 6.27
N GLY A 197 20.79 12.09 6.08
CA GLY A 197 19.66 11.56 6.80
C GLY A 197 19.64 10.04 6.81
N THR A 198 18.51 9.52 7.24
CA THR A 198 18.18 8.11 7.20
C THR A 198 16.75 7.94 6.73
N TRP A 199 16.48 6.77 6.17
CA TRP A 199 15.11 6.32 5.95
C TRP A 199 14.98 4.85 6.32
N ASN A 200 13.75 4.42 6.57
CA ASN A 200 13.42 3.01 6.70
C ASN A 200 11.96 2.76 6.33
N ALA A 201 11.70 1.67 5.62
CA ALA A 201 10.35 1.13 5.53
C ALA A 201 9.97 0.43 6.84
N LEU A 202 8.73 0.59 7.29
CA LEU A 202 8.17 -0.08 8.46
C LEU A 202 6.65 -0.21 8.35
N PHE A 203 6.08 -1.17 9.06
CA PHE A 203 4.65 -1.16 9.34
C PHE A 203 4.36 -0.34 10.60
N ILE A 204 3.30 0.47 10.55
CA ILE A 204 2.67 1.06 11.72
C ILE A 204 1.23 0.56 11.70
N GLU A 205 0.88 -0.26 12.69
CA GLU A 205 -0.37 -1.04 12.67
C GLU A 205 -0.39 -1.96 11.43
N ASP A 206 -1.31 -1.75 10.48
CA ASP A 206 -1.45 -2.55 9.26
C ASP A 206 -0.97 -1.81 7.99
N ASP A 207 -0.57 -0.55 8.11
CA ASP A 207 -0.15 0.27 6.99
C ASP A 207 1.38 0.29 6.84
N LEU A 208 1.86 0.22 5.59
CA LEU A 208 3.28 0.39 5.25
C LEU A 208 3.63 1.87 5.21
N PHE A 209 4.75 2.24 5.84
CA PHE A 209 5.29 3.59 5.86
C PHE A 209 6.76 3.62 5.45
N ILE A 210 7.19 4.75 4.88
CA ILE A 210 8.60 5.15 4.80
C ILE A 210 8.80 6.30 5.80
N ASN A 211 9.62 6.05 6.82
CA ASN A 211 10.11 7.13 7.67
C ASN A 211 11.27 7.82 6.95
N LEU A 212 11.22 9.14 6.84
CA LEU A 212 12.35 9.96 6.40
C LEU A 212 12.84 10.83 7.57
N ASN A 213 14.16 11.02 7.67
CA ASN A 213 14.75 11.86 8.69
C ASN A 213 16.08 12.48 8.23
N PHE A 214 16.08 13.78 7.97
CA PHE A 214 17.25 14.57 7.56
C PHE A 214 17.71 15.51 8.66
N LEU A 215 19.03 15.58 8.84
CA LEU A 215 19.65 16.45 9.83
C LEU A 215 19.70 17.90 9.33
N ASN A 216 19.35 18.87 10.17
CA ASN A 216 19.50 20.30 9.87
C ASN A 216 18.91 20.75 8.50
N ALA A 217 17.86 20.08 8.02
CA ALA A 217 17.28 20.32 6.71
C ALA A 217 16.34 21.56 6.63
N GLY A 218 16.21 22.33 7.72
CA GLY A 218 15.36 23.53 7.76
C GLY A 218 13.92 23.23 7.32
N ALA A 219 13.37 24.08 6.45
CA ALA A 219 12.02 23.91 5.92
C ALA A 219 11.84 22.59 5.15
N ALA A 220 12.87 22.11 4.44
CA ALA A 220 12.81 20.81 3.77
C ALA A 220 12.68 19.67 4.78
N GLY A 221 13.33 19.79 5.94
CA GLY A 221 13.17 18.85 7.05
C GLY A 221 11.77 18.93 7.67
N ASP A 222 11.23 20.14 7.86
CA ASP A 222 9.87 20.32 8.40
C ASP A 222 8.81 19.66 7.49
N TYR A 223 9.04 19.66 6.18
CA TYR A 223 8.20 18.98 5.21
C TYR A 223 8.45 17.47 5.15
N LEU A 224 9.70 17.05 4.93
CA LEU A 224 10.05 15.66 4.60
C LEU A 224 10.19 14.74 5.83
N ASN A 225 10.53 15.24 7.02
CA ASN A 225 10.83 14.40 8.18
C ASN A 225 9.57 13.84 8.87
N LYS A 226 8.90 12.92 8.19
CA LYS A 226 7.61 12.33 8.60
C LYS A 226 7.63 10.81 8.41
N ASN A 227 6.58 10.15 8.93
CA ASN A 227 6.21 8.80 8.51
C ASN A 227 5.24 8.92 7.34
N TRP A 228 5.71 8.65 6.13
CA TRP A 228 4.89 8.74 4.93
C TRP A 228 4.23 7.40 4.65
N LYS A 229 2.90 7.34 4.67
CA LYS A 229 2.14 6.14 4.32
C LYS A 229 2.38 5.85 2.85
N VAL A 230 2.73 4.62 2.51
CA VAL A 230 2.92 4.20 1.12
C VAL A 230 1.55 3.90 0.52
N ILE A 231 1.17 4.64 -0.52
CA ILE A 231 -0.08 4.44 -1.25
C ILE A 231 0.16 3.56 -2.47
N GLU A 232 1.21 3.89 -3.22
CA GLU A 232 1.66 3.13 -4.36
C GLU A 232 3.18 3.10 -4.36
N TYR A 233 3.76 1.97 -4.74
CA TYR A 233 5.16 1.93 -5.10
C TYR A 233 5.45 0.87 -6.15
N ASN A 234 6.38 1.19 -7.02
CA ASN A 234 6.97 0.26 -7.95
C ASN A 234 8.45 0.60 -8.12
N GLN A 235 9.09 0.04 -9.14
CA GLN A 235 10.51 0.31 -9.34
C GLN A 235 10.81 1.79 -9.61
N GLU A 236 9.92 2.53 -10.24
CA GLU A 236 10.15 3.88 -10.76
C GLU A 236 9.45 4.99 -9.97
N LEU A 237 8.46 4.63 -9.15
CA LEU A 237 7.58 5.57 -8.47
C LEU A 237 7.33 5.14 -7.03
N PHE A 238 7.31 6.12 -6.12
CA PHE A 238 6.60 6.04 -4.85
C PHE A 238 5.59 7.18 -4.78
N VAL A 239 4.34 6.86 -4.45
CA VAL A 239 3.31 7.82 -4.04
C VAL A 239 3.09 7.63 -2.56
N LEU A 240 3.38 8.68 -1.79
CA LEU A 240 3.35 8.64 -0.34
C LEU A 240 2.45 9.75 0.21
N GLU A 241 1.80 9.49 1.34
CA GLU A 241 0.90 10.45 1.97
C GLU A 241 1.24 10.67 3.45
N ASN A 242 1.05 11.89 3.93
CA ASN A 242 1.02 12.19 5.35
C ASN A 242 -0.03 13.27 5.65
N GLU A 243 -1.10 12.88 6.33
CA GLU A 243 -2.25 13.74 6.64
C GLU A 243 -2.90 14.36 5.39
N ASN A 244 -2.49 15.57 5.00
CA ASN A 244 -2.98 16.26 3.80
C ASN A 244 -1.86 16.53 2.78
N ASP A 245 -0.65 16.04 3.03
CA ASP A 245 0.49 16.21 2.13
C ASP A 245 0.69 14.95 1.29
N GLU A 246 0.98 15.14 0.01
CA GLU A 246 1.42 14.09 -0.91
C GLU A 246 2.90 14.28 -1.25
N LEU A 247 3.65 13.19 -1.25
CA LEU A 247 5.03 13.13 -1.65
C LEU A 247 5.19 12.09 -2.75
N ILE A 248 5.42 12.58 -3.97
CA ILE A 248 5.77 11.75 -5.11
C ILE A 248 7.30 11.67 -5.20
N LEU A 249 7.84 10.46 -5.30
CA LEU A 249 9.26 10.22 -5.56
C LEU A 249 9.42 9.43 -6.84
N ASN A 250 10.14 10.02 -7.78
CA ASN A 250 10.38 9.47 -9.10
C ASN A 250 11.84 9.00 -9.20
N ARG A 251 12.08 7.79 -9.73
CA ARG A 251 13.43 7.22 -9.85
C ARG A 251 14.14 7.74 -11.09
N TYR A 252 15.41 8.11 -10.94
CA TYR A 252 16.30 8.54 -12.02
C TYR A 252 17.59 7.71 -11.95
N CYS A 253 18.07 7.18 -13.08
CA CYS A 253 19.14 6.17 -13.13
C CYS A 253 20.30 6.49 -14.10
N THR A 254 20.46 7.74 -14.52
CA THR A 254 21.36 8.14 -15.61
C THR A 254 22.45 9.12 -15.17
N SER A 255 23.60 9.03 -15.85
CA SER A 255 24.74 9.94 -15.74
C SER A 255 24.62 11.18 -16.63
N ASP A 256 23.54 11.29 -17.38
CA ASP A 256 23.25 12.42 -18.24
C ASP A 256 22.48 13.42 -17.38
N GLY A 257 23.03 14.62 -17.26
CA GLY A 257 22.41 15.68 -16.48
C GLY A 257 21.03 15.96 -17.04
N ASP A 258 20.00 15.51 -16.33
CA ASP A 258 18.64 15.97 -16.57
C ASP A 258 18.59 17.42 -16.08
N ASP A 259 18.67 18.36 -17.02
CA ASP A 259 18.62 19.81 -16.77
C ASP A 259 17.24 20.27 -16.24
N CYS A 260 16.27 19.36 -16.21
CA CYS A 260 14.91 19.58 -15.74
C CYS A 260 14.76 19.29 -14.26
N PHE A 261 15.12 20.29 -13.46
CA PHE A 261 15.11 20.18 -12.01
C PHE A 261 13.82 20.70 -11.37
N ASN A 262 13.17 21.70 -11.95
CA ASN A 262 11.97 22.31 -11.40
C ASN A 262 11.21 23.07 -12.49
N LEU A 263 10.08 23.68 -12.11
CA LEU A 263 9.23 24.49 -13.00
C LEU A 263 9.59 25.99 -12.96
N THR A 264 10.83 26.29 -12.63
CA THR A 264 11.40 27.64 -12.62
C THR A 264 12.43 27.76 -13.73
N PHE A 265 12.19 28.65 -14.67
CA PHE A 265 13.04 28.86 -15.84
C PHE A 265 13.69 30.25 -15.75
N GLU A 266 15.02 30.29 -15.84
CA GLU A 266 15.80 31.49 -15.62
C GLU A 266 16.52 31.91 -16.91
N GLU A 267 16.43 33.19 -17.25
CA GLU A 267 17.11 33.78 -18.40
C GLU A 267 17.84 35.07 -17.99
N CYS A 268 18.87 35.45 -18.74
CA CYS A 268 19.62 36.67 -18.48
C CYS A 268 18.79 37.91 -18.81
N GLU A 269 18.78 38.88 -17.88
CA GLU A 269 18.13 40.16 -18.12
C GLU A 269 18.80 40.95 -19.26
N LEU A 270 18.01 41.76 -19.95
CA LEU A 270 18.47 42.62 -21.03
C LEU A 270 19.20 43.85 -20.47
N ASP A 271 20.41 44.15 -20.98
CA ASP A 271 21.22 45.32 -20.57
C ASP A 271 20.43 46.65 -20.54
N ALA A 272 19.48 46.81 -21.46
CA ALA A 272 18.70 48.04 -21.62
C ALA A 272 17.52 48.13 -20.64
N THR A 273 17.06 47.00 -20.10
CA THR A 273 15.86 46.89 -19.27
C THR A 273 16.06 45.83 -18.18
N PRO A 274 16.76 46.17 -17.09
CA PRO A 274 16.91 45.28 -15.94
C PRO A 274 15.57 44.76 -15.42
N GLY A 275 15.51 43.48 -15.07
CA GLY A 275 14.30 42.75 -14.69
C GLY A 275 13.46 42.23 -15.87
N VAL A 276 13.91 42.39 -17.11
CA VAL A 276 13.25 41.85 -18.31
C VAL A 276 14.23 40.96 -19.07
N ALA A 277 13.83 39.75 -19.43
CA ALA A 277 14.54 38.78 -20.26
C ALA A 277 13.65 38.30 -21.42
N GLU A 278 14.27 37.63 -22.40
CA GLU A 278 13.60 37.05 -23.57
C GLU A 278 13.43 35.54 -23.36
N PHE A 279 12.19 35.05 -23.35
CA PHE A 279 11.83 33.64 -23.16
C PHE A 279 11.17 33.07 -24.42
N VAL A 280 11.43 31.81 -24.76
CA VAL A 280 10.67 31.06 -25.77
C VAL A 280 9.99 29.90 -25.07
N LEU A 281 8.69 30.03 -24.81
CA LEU A 281 7.98 29.11 -23.89
C LEU A 281 7.98 27.65 -24.38
N GLY A 282 7.95 27.44 -25.69
CA GLY A 282 8.01 26.12 -26.30
C GLY A 282 9.31 25.36 -26.04
N ASP A 283 10.41 26.06 -25.69
CA ASP A 283 11.67 25.44 -25.30
C ASP A 283 11.57 24.74 -23.93
N TYR A 284 10.57 25.08 -23.12
CA TYR A 284 10.34 24.49 -21.79
C TYR A 284 9.33 23.32 -21.80
N THR A 285 8.62 23.10 -22.91
CA THR A 285 7.58 22.05 -23.04
C THR A 285 8.09 20.67 -22.67
N SER A 286 9.23 20.25 -23.24
CA SER A 286 9.81 18.93 -22.95
C SER A 286 10.13 18.77 -21.47
N CYS A 287 10.59 19.84 -20.84
CA CYS A 287 10.97 19.85 -19.44
C CYS A 287 9.77 19.71 -18.51
N ILE A 288 8.68 20.42 -18.82
CA ILE A 288 7.41 20.33 -18.10
C ILE A 288 6.88 18.89 -18.17
N LEU A 289 6.86 18.29 -19.36
CA LEU A 289 6.37 16.92 -19.56
C LEU A 289 7.27 15.88 -18.88
N GLU A 290 8.59 16.07 -18.91
CA GLU A 290 9.54 15.20 -18.19
C GLU A 290 9.31 15.24 -16.68
N ILE A 291 9.11 16.44 -16.11
CA ILE A 291 8.81 16.61 -14.68
C ILE A 291 7.50 15.91 -14.29
N LEU A 292 6.48 16.01 -15.16
CA LEU A 292 5.18 15.37 -14.98
C LEU A 292 5.19 13.86 -15.31
N ARG A 293 6.29 13.32 -15.83
CA ARG A 293 6.41 11.93 -16.31
C ARG A 293 5.42 11.58 -17.43
N TYR A 294 5.18 12.54 -18.31
CA TYR A 294 4.31 12.39 -19.48
C TYR A 294 5.10 12.22 -20.78
N ASP A 295 4.58 11.37 -21.66
CA ASP A 295 5.11 11.19 -23.00
C ASP A 295 4.71 12.37 -23.89
N GLU A 296 5.66 12.94 -24.61
CA GLU A 296 5.43 14.09 -25.48
C GLU A 296 4.48 13.80 -26.65
N ASP A 297 4.35 12.53 -27.04
CA ASP A 297 3.44 12.11 -28.11
C ASP A 297 1.96 12.11 -27.67
N ASP A 298 1.70 12.05 -26.35
CA ASP A 298 0.36 11.88 -25.78
C ASP A 298 -0.23 13.18 -25.20
N TYR A 299 0.58 14.25 -25.11
CA TYR A 299 0.19 15.49 -24.44
C TYR A 299 0.51 16.76 -25.25
N GLU A 300 -0.36 17.75 -25.14
CA GLU A 300 -0.16 19.10 -25.71
C GLU A 300 -0.09 20.15 -24.59
N VAL A 301 0.87 21.07 -24.69
CA VAL A 301 1.11 22.12 -23.69
C VAL A 301 0.74 23.49 -24.24
N SER A 302 0.02 24.29 -23.46
CA SER A 302 -0.32 25.67 -23.81
C SER A 302 -0.16 26.62 -22.63
N TYR A 303 0.20 27.88 -22.92
CA TYR A 303 0.65 28.86 -21.94
C TYR A 303 -0.27 30.09 -21.88
N PHE A 304 -0.46 30.65 -20.69
CA PHE A 304 -1.40 31.74 -20.43
C PHE A 304 -0.86 32.72 -19.38
N LEU A 305 -1.20 34.01 -19.52
CA LEU A 305 -0.83 35.05 -18.55
C LEU A 305 -1.69 35.07 -17.28
N SER A 306 -2.84 34.38 -17.29
CA SER A 306 -3.74 34.37 -16.14
C SER A 306 -4.43 33.03 -15.96
N ALA A 307 -4.69 32.66 -14.71
CA ALA A 307 -5.49 31.48 -14.38
C ALA A 307 -6.87 31.51 -15.05
N ALA A 308 -7.47 32.70 -15.22
CA ALA A 308 -8.78 32.83 -15.88
C ALA A 308 -8.70 32.52 -17.38
N ASP A 309 -7.64 32.96 -18.05
CA ASP A 309 -7.39 32.66 -19.47
C ASP A 309 -7.12 31.16 -19.65
N SER A 310 -6.30 30.55 -18.79
CA SER A 310 -6.04 29.10 -18.75
C SER A 310 -7.30 28.27 -18.49
N GLN A 311 -8.17 28.68 -17.55
CA GLN A 311 -9.42 27.99 -17.24
C GLN A 311 -10.44 28.06 -18.36
N ASN A 312 -10.51 29.19 -19.08
CA ASN A 312 -11.46 29.40 -20.16
C ASN A 312 -10.86 29.07 -21.54
N GLU A 313 -9.58 28.67 -21.59
CA GLU A 313 -8.83 28.35 -22.82
C GLU A 313 -8.88 29.50 -23.84
N VAL A 314 -8.70 30.73 -23.37
CA VAL A 314 -8.71 31.94 -24.20
C VAL A 314 -7.37 32.66 -24.11
N ASN A 315 -7.00 33.39 -25.16
CA ASN A 315 -5.76 34.18 -25.23
C ASN A 315 -4.47 33.39 -24.90
N PRO A 316 -4.25 32.20 -25.50
CA PRO A 316 -2.98 31.49 -25.31
C PRO A 316 -1.81 32.35 -25.83
N LEU A 317 -0.68 32.25 -25.14
CA LEU A 317 0.59 32.80 -25.59
C LEU A 317 1.14 31.96 -26.76
N ASP A 318 1.77 32.62 -27.72
CA ASP A 318 2.47 31.95 -28.83
C ASP A 318 3.83 31.44 -28.31
N ASP A 319 3.91 30.13 -28.13
CA ASP A 319 5.02 29.40 -27.52
C ASP A 319 6.29 29.37 -28.40
N GLN A 320 6.15 29.62 -29.70
CA GLN A 320 7.26 29.68 -30.66
C GLN A 320 7.83 31.10 -30.82
N SER A 321 7.21 32.09 -30.18
CA SER A 321 7.61 33.49 -30.25
C SER A 321 8.34 33.95 -28.98
N VAL A 322 9.18 34.98 -29.13
CA VAL A 322 9.84 35.59 -27.97
C VAL A 322 8.80 36.29 -27.10
N TYR A 323 8.72 35.85 -25.85
CA TYR A 323 7.95 36.45 -24.78
C TYR A 323 8.87 37.25 -23.85
N ASN A 324 8.52 38.49 -23.57
CA ASN A 324 9.25 39.33 -22.61
C ASN A 324 8.43 39.43 -21.33
N ASN A 325 9.03 39.08 -20.21
CA ASN A 325 8.38 39.15 -18.92
C ASN A 325 8.07 40.59 -18.50
N THR A 326 7.03 40.77 -17.67
CA THR A 326 6.62 42.10 -17.18
C THR A 326 7.07 42.41 -15.76
N LEU A 327 7.48 41.39 -15.02
CA LEU A 327 8.02 41.44 -13.66
C LEU A 327 9.28 40.58 -13.59
N PRO A 328 10.30 40.96 -12.78
CA PRO A 328 11.54 40.17 -12.66
C PRO A 328 11.33 38.70 -12.34
N GLU A 329 10.26 38.38 -11.62
CA GLU A 329 9.73 37.04 -11.42
C GLU A 329 8.26 37.07 -11.86
N GLU A 330 7.91 36.27 -12.87
CA GLU A 330 6.57 36.24 -13.46
C GLU A 330 6.04 34.80 -13.52
N GLU A 331 4.83 34.61 -12.99
CA GLU A 331 4.12 33.34 -13.06
C GLU A 331 3.38 33.21 -14.40
N ILE A 332 3.56 32.08 -15.08
CA ILE A 332 2.85 31.70 -16.30
C ILE A 332 2.01 30.46 -16.01
N PHE A 333 0.75 30.48 -16.44
CA PHE A 333 -0.17 29.36 -16.27
C PHE A 333 -0.06 28.42 -17.46
N VAL A 334 -0.02 27.13 -17.19
CA VAL A 334 0.20 26.09 -18.20
C VAL A 334 -0.95 25.10 -18.14
N ASN A 335 -1.55 24.82 -19.30
CA ASN A 335 -2.46 23.71 -19.48
C ASN A 335 -1.69 22.57 -20.15
N VAL A 336 -1.85 21.37 -19.61
CA VAL A 336 -1.33 20.12 -20.17
C VAL A 336 -2.54 19.26 -20.54
N LEU A 337 -2.80 19.14 -21.85
CA LEU A 337 -3.94 18.42 -22.42
C LEU A 337 -3.52 17.00 -22.75
N ASN A 338 -4.18 16.01 -22.15
CA ASN A 338 -4.08 14.62 -22.57
C ASN A 338 -4.87 14.42 -23.88
N LEU A 339 -4.18 13.99 -24.94
CA LEU A 339 -4.76 13.87 -26.29
C LEU A 339 -5.75 12.70 -26.44
N GLU A 340 -5.69 11.71 -25.54
CA GLU A 340 -6.61 10.57 -25.53
C GLU A 340 -7.90 10.86 -24.74
N SER A 341 -7.76 11.33 -23.50
CA SER A 341 -8.89 11.54 -22.58
C SER A 341 -9.57 12.90 -22.79
N ASN A 342 -8.88 13.87 -23.39
CA ASN A 342 -9.21 15.30 -23.41
C ASN A 342 -9.31 15.93 -22.01
N GLU A 343 -8.64 15.35 -21.02
CA GLU A 343 -8.48 15.95 -19.70
C GLU A 343 -7.39 17.03 -19.74
N ILE A 344 -7.61 18.12 -19.01
CA ILE A 344 -6.67 19.24 -18.93
C ILE A 344 -6.24 19.40 -17.48
N GLU A 345 -4.97 19.11 -17.24
CA GLU A 345 -4.29 19.46 -16.02
C GLU A 345 -3.73 20.87 -16.12
N ARG A 346 -3.69 21.55 -14.98
CA ARG A 346 -3.30 22.96 -14.91
C ARG A 346 -2.28 23.15 -13.81
N LEU A 347 -1.14 23.70 -14.19
CA LEU A 347 -0.06 24.08 -13.29
C LEU A 347 0.41 25.50 -13.62
N SER A 348 1.38 25.99 -12.87
CA SER A 348 2.11 27.20 -13.20
C SER A 348 3.61 26.97 -13.21
N ILE A 349 4.29 27.79 -14.00
CA ILE A 349 5.75 27.87 -14.07
C ILE A 349 6.18 29.28 -13.67
N ALA A 350 7.40 29.43 -13.18
CA ALA A 350 7.99 30.73 -12.86
C ALA A 350 9.06 31.09 -13.89
N LEU A 351 8.97 32.30 -14.45
CA LEU A 351 10.02 32.88 -15.29
C LEU A 351 10.80 33.91 -14.48
N ILE A 352 12.13 33.78 -14.44
CA ILE A 352 13.00 34.69 -13.68
C ILE A 352 14.02 35.34 -14.60
N ALA A 353 14.04 36.67 -14.60
CA ALA A 353 15.08 37.47 -15.25
C ALA A 353 16.20 37.76 -14.24
N ASN A 354 17.37 37.18 -14.46
CA ASN A 354 18.52 37.29 -13.56
C ASN A 354 19.64 38.17 -14.13
N ASP A 355 20.36 38.86 -13.25
CA ASP A 355 21.60 39.56 -13.59
C ASP A 355 22.71 38.53 -13.85
N CYS A 356 23.22 38.51 -15.08
CA CYS A 356 24.21 37.55 -15.56
C CYS A 356 25.64 38.12 -15.68
N GLU A 357 25.87 39.39 -15.30
CA GLU A 357 27.17 40.07 -15.47
C GLU A 357 28.19 39.88 -14.32
#